data_AF-A0A7S0NXI4-F1
#
_entry.id   AF-A0A7S0NXI4-F1
#
_cell.length_a   1.000
_cell.length_b   1.000
_cell.length_c   1.000
_cell.angle_alpha   90.00
_cell.angle_beta   90.00
_cell.angle_gamma   90.00
#
_symmetry.space_group_name_H-M   'P 1'
#
loop_
_entity.id
_entity.type
_entity.pdbx_description
1 polymer ?
#
loop_
_entity_poly.entity_id
_entity_poly.type
_entity_poly.pdbx_seq_one_letter_code
_entity_poly.pdbx_strand_id
1 'polypeptide(L)'
;NPNPNPNPNPNQPSCTSSDAAQPVPPARATCLGFRQTAGCSANGPPEQQRPCNEQILPGMSGYCECQSLPAAAEAGDVGGEEPLRVRSEGCDHARFSCDVECSRLSHYQCIGWRQTGDCSVEGPREEQHDKPCNATLPQGASGFCECGEGRIVPIGDNCEPTDAPIACKAACARGEGLYEVLGLAEGASEQRVKQAFRKLSLRLHPDKLSASDKKLGVAQQRFAEVREAYEILSDADSRALYSMHGMEAVAAKDKKPRGPDAEVSLNVSLGELYRGATKTVRVKRRVVCKGCKRGWPAADSARCRRCAQCPNEIANVKVQMGPFVLQQQQEVQSDERCRDDDFELTAEVEAGMRDGDELVFERMSEQSPGSIPGNLRMKLRSSTRGADEVFRREGDDLHTEMAISLKAALLGFSRSLQHLDDHEVYIDRRGMVTQPMQTIHIAGEGMPVRNTSPSRNGTLHVRFVVQLPAEPSEQALALARALPDD
;
A
#
# COMPACT_ATOMS: atom_id res chain seq x y z
N ASN A 1 -69.74 -25.65 -23.45
CA ASN A 1 -70.43 -25.90 -24.73
C ASN A 1 -69.39 -25.86 -25.84
N PRO A 2 -68.94 -27.00 -26.37
CA PRO A 2 -68.00 -27.08 -27.48
C PRO A 2 -68.74 -27.35 -28.81
N ASN A 3 -68.38 -26.67 -29.90
CA ASN A 3 -68.38 -27.21 -31.28
C ASN A 3 -67.83 -26.16 -32.29
N PRO A 4 -67.51 -26.53 -33.56
CA PRO A 4 -66.13 -26.50 -34.05
C PRO A 4 -65.99 -25.75 -35.41
N ASN A 5 -64.73 -25.68 -35.90
CA ASN A 5 -64.16 -25.66 -37.28
C ASN A 5 -65.12 -25.62 -38.53
N PRO A 6 -64.71 -25.25 -39.79
CA PRO A 6 -63.33 -25.06 -40.31
C PRO A 6 -63.08 -24.09 -41.54
N ASN A 7 -61.78 -23.84 -41.83
CA ASN A 7 -61.11 -23.76 -43.17
C ASN A 7 -61.28 -22.53 -44.14
N PRO A 8 -60.47 -22.39 -45.22
CA PRO A 8 -59.14 -21.74 -45.25
C PRO A 8 -58.99 -20.71 -46.40
N ASN A 9 -57.84 -20.01 -46.52
CA ASN A 9 -57.42 -19.42 -47.79
C ASN A 9 -55.89 -19.55 -47.98
N PRO A 10 -55.40 -20.10 -49.11
CA PRO A 10 -54.00 -20.41 -49.34
C PRO A 10 -53.31 -19.25 -50.08
N ASN A 11 -52.11 -18.88 -49.65
CA ASN A 11 -51.09 -18.29 -50.53
C ASN A 11 -49.75 -18.27 -49.80
N GLN A 12 -49.00 -19.36 -49.95
CA GLN A 12 -47.53 -19.36 -49.87
C GLN A 12 -46.98 -19.38 -51.30
N PRO A 13 -45.81 -18.78 -51.50
CA PRO A 13 -44.72 -19.54 -52.09
C PRO A 13 -43.52 -19.60 -51.14
N SER A 14 -43.24 -20.82 -50.71
CA SER A 14 -41.93 -21.47 -50.59
C SER A 14 -40.68 -20.59 -50.41
N CYS A 15 -40.10 -20.66 -49.21
CA CYS A 15 -38.70 -20.36 -48.97
C CYS A 15 -37.81 -21.47 -49.59
N THR A 16 -36.88 -21.09 -50.46
CA THR A 16 -35.75 -21.93 -50.85
C THR A 16 -34.45 -21.16 -50.66
N SER A 17 -33.45 -21.88 -50.13
CA SER A 17 -32.00 -21.68 -50.21
C SER A 17 -31.37 -20.43 -49.56
N SER A 18 -30.82 -20.66 -48.36
CA SER A 18 -29.41 -20.49 -48.01
C SER A 18 -28.61 -19.34 -48.64
N ASP A 19 -28.35 -18.30 -47.85
CA ASP A 19 -27.06 -17.63 -47.81
C ASP A 19 -26.68 -17.39 -46.35
N ALA A 20 -25.73 -18.19 -45.85
CA ALA A 20 -25.11 -17.97 -44.55
C ALA A 20 -24.21 -16.73 -44.66
N ALA A 21 -24.68 -15.61 -44.12
CA ALA A 21 -23.83 -14.45 -43.90
C ALA A 21 -22.63 -14.86 -43.02
N GLN A 22 -21.43 -14.79 -43.57
CA GLN A 22 -20.19 -14.98 -42.82
C GLN A 22 -20.10 -13.93 -41.71
N PRO A 23 -19.55 -14.26 -40.52
CA PRO A 23 -19.33 -13.29 -39.47
C PRO A 23 -18.29 -12.25 -39.92
N VAL A 24 -18.69 -10.98 -39.95
CA VAL A 24 -17.78 -9.86 -40.17
C VAL A 24 -16.77 -9.84 -39.00
N PRO A 25 -15.44 -9.85 -39.24
CA PRO A 25 -14.46 -9.78 -38.17
C PRO A 25 -14.57 -8.44 -37.43
N PRO A 26 -14.32 -8.38 -36.10
CA PRO A 26 -14.36 -7.13 -35.36
C PRO A 26 -13.34 -6.15 -35.96
N ALA A 27 -13.79 -4.93 -36.23
CA ALA A 27 -13.00 -3.90 -36.88
C ALA A 27 -11.79 -3.53 -36.01
N ARG A 28 -10.57 -3.74 -36.53
CA ARG A 28 -9.32 -3.44 -35.85
C ARG A 28 -9.09 -1.93 -35.85
N ALA A 29 -8.79 -1.37 -34.70
CA ALA A 29 -8.45 0.04 -34.60
C ALA A 29 -7.11 0.34 -35.31
N THR A 30 -7.01 1.54 -35.89
CA THR A 30 -5.98 1.84 -36.90
C THR A 30 -4.74 2.41 -36.21
N CYS A 31 -3.61 1.74 -36.36
CA CYS A 31 -2.33 2.28 -35.89
C CYS A 31 -1.91 3.47 -36.76
N LEU A 32 -1.50 4.57 -36.13
CA LEU A 32 -0.98 5.77 -36.78
C LEU A 32 0.56 5.83 -36.76
N GLY A 33 1.19 5.10 -35.85
CA GLY A 33 2.65 4.92 -35.79
C GLY A 33 3.20 5.08 -34.38
N PHE A 34 4.51 4.92 -34.24
CA PHE A 34 5.23 5.23 -33.00
C PHE A 34 5.74 6.67 -33.04
N ARG A 35 5.36 7.48 -32.05
CA ARG A 35 5.94 8.80 -31.80
C ARG A 35 7.16 8.63 -30.92
N GLN A 36 8.33 8.59 -31.53
CA GLN A 36 9.59 8.59 -30.82
C GLN A 36 9.80 9.96 -30.17
N THR A 37 10.14 9.96 -28.89
CA THR A 37 10.43 11.13 -28.08
C THR A 37 11.90 11.13 -27.69
N ALA A 38 12.48 12.32 -27.52
CA ALA A 38 13.86 12.46 -27.08
C ALA A 38 14.01 12.23 -25.56
N GLY A 39 15.21 11.82 -25.13
CA GLY A 39 15.61 11.83 -23.73
C GLY A 39 15.03 10.69 -22.87
N CYS A 40 14.77 9.53 -23.47
CA CYS A 40 14.30 8.33 -22.78
C CYS A 40 13.00 8.48 -21.99
N SER A 41 12.18 9.48 -22.33
CA SER A 41 10.91 9.77 -21.69
C SER A 41 9.77 9.63 -22.68
N ALA A 42 8.75 8.82 -22.35
CA ALA A 42 7.54 8.69 -23.18
C ALA A 42 6.80 10.02 -23.42
N ASN A 43 7.05 11.03 -22.59
CA ASN A 43 6.46 12.37 -22.71
C ASN A 43 7.48 13.44 -23.14
N GLY A 44 8.64 13.02 -23.66
CA GLY A 44 9.65 13.91 -24.24
C GLY A 44 9.16 14.65 -25.50
N PRO A 45 9.90 15.67 -25.96
CA PRO A 45 9.59 16.32 -27.22
C PRO A 45 9.64 15.29 -28.36
N PRO A 46 8.65 15.30 -29.29
CA PRO A 46 8.62 14.35 -30.39
C PRO A 46 9.80 14.60 -31.34
N GLU A 47 10.53 13.54 -31.64
CA GLU A 47 11.76 13.58 -32.43
C GLU A 47 11.55 12.94 -33.80
N GLN A 48 10.83 11.81 -33.86
CA GLN A 48 10.59 11.08 -35.10
C GLN A 48 9.28 10.28 -35.06
N GLN A 49 8.62 10.06 -36.19
CA GLN A 49 7.50 9.13 -36.33
C GLN A 49 7.96 7.87 -37.07
N ARG A 50 7.68 6.69 -36.51
CA ARG A 50 8.00 5.39 -37.13
C ARG A 50 6.74 4.63 -37.54
N PRO A 51 6.78 3.84 -38.62
CA PRO A 51 5.65 3.03 -39.08
C PRO A 51 5.26 1.94 -38.08
N CYS A 52 3.99 1.54 -38.14
CA CYS A 52 3.36 0.67 -37.15
C CYS A 52 3.96 -0.73 -37.03
N ASN A 53 4.41 -1.30 -38.14
CA ASN A 53 4.99 -2.64 -38.21
C ASN A 53 6.50 -2.66 -37.90
N GLU A 54 7.10 -1.51 -37.60
CA GLU A 54 8.51 -1.44 -37.22
C GLU A 54 8.70 -1.95 -35.78
N GLN A 55 9.72 -2.79 -35.60
CA GLN A 55 10.12 -3.20 -34.26
C GLN A 55 10.83 -2.06 -33.56
N ILE A 56 10.19 -1.52 -32.52
CA ILE A 56 10.79 -0.56 -31.62
C ILE A 56 11.77 -1.32 -30.73
N LEU A 57 13.03 -0.93 -30.81
CA LEU A 57 14.13 -1.57 -30.10
C LEU A 57 14.36 -0.91 -28.74
N PRO A 58 14.90 -1.66 -27.75
CA PRO A 58 15.44 -1.06 -26.54
C PRO A 58 16.42 0.07 -26.88
N GLY A 59 16.33 1.19 -26.16
CA GLY A 59 17.07 2.43 -26.41
C GLY A 59 16.24 3.55 -27.05
N MET A 60 14.95 3.33 -27.33
CA MET A 60 14.03 4.33 -27.89
C MET A 60 12.91 4.63 -26.90
N SER A 61 12.58 5.91 -26.68
CA SER A 61 11.38 6.30 -25.93
C SER A 61 10.29 6.80 -26.84
N GLY A 62 9.04 6.68 -26.41
CA GLY A 62 7.91 7.19 -27.17
C GLY A 62 6.59 6.53 -26.81
N TYR A 63 5.60 6.69 -27.68
CA TYR A 63 4.28 6.09 -27.54
C TYR A 63 3.72 5.70 -28.90
N CYS A 64 2.90 4.66 -28.94
CA CYS A 64 2.09 4.34 -30.11
C CYS A 64 0.89 5.26 -30.19
N GLU A 65 0.71 5.92 -31.33
CA GLU A 65 -0.55 6.60 -31.64
C GLU A 65 -1.47 5.62 -32.35
N CYS A 66 -2.67 5.48 -31.82
CA CYS A 66 -3.70 4.67 -32.42
C CYS A 66 -4.99 5.47 -32.54
N GLN A 67 -5.68 5.30 -33.65
CA GLN A 67 -7.00 5.89 -33.86
C GLN A 67 -8.06 4.88 -33.42
N SER A 68 -8.88 5.26 -32.43
CA SER A 68 -10.13 4.56 -32.15
C SER A 68 -11.04 4.63 -33.38
N LEU A 69 -11.75 3.54 -33.67
CA LEU A 69 -12.91 3.65 -34.56
C LEU A 69 -14.00 4.39 -33.80
N PRO A 70 -14.78 5.26 -34.45
CA PRO A 70 -15.91 5.89 -33.80
C PRO A 70 -16.84 4.78 -33.31
N ALA A 71 -17.16 4.80 -32.01
CA ALA A 71 -18.32 4.07 -31.52
C ALA A 71 -19.51 4.52 -32.36
N ALA A 72 -20.36 3.59 -32.80
CA ALA A 72 -21.54 3.89 -33.60
C ALA A 72 -22.23 5.14 -33.02
N ALA A 73 -22.23 6.20 -33.82
CA ALA A 73 -22.61 7.53 -33.38
C ALA A 73 -24.04 7.51 -32.81
N GLU A 74 -24.19 7.89 -31.54
CA GLU A 74 -25.34 8.70 -31.20
C GLU A 74 -25.07 10.09 -31.79
N ALA A 75 -25.93 10.49 -32.72
CA ALA A 75 -25.75 11.64 -33.58
C ALA A 75 -25.56 12.94 -32.76
N GLY A 76 -24.48 13.68 -33.02
CA GLY A 76 -24.48 15.12 -32.71
C GLY A 76 -23.19 15.80 -32.28
N ASP A 77 -21.99 15.20 -32.37
CA ASP A 77 -20.75 15.95 -32.11
C ASP A 77 -19.64 15.60 -33.12
N VAL A 78 -19.33 16.54 -34.01
CA VAL A 78 -18.23 16.45 -34.98
C VAL A 78 -17.05 17.22 -34.39
N GLY A 79 -16.50 16.71 -33.29
CA GLY A 79 -15.16 17.04 -32.81
C GLY A 79 -14.24 15.89 -33.19
N GLY A 80 -13.19 16.14 -33.98
CA GLY A 80 -12.23 15.10 -34.36
C GLY A 80 -11.61 14.47 -33.11
N GLU A 81 -11.79 13.16 -32.91
CA GLU A 81 -11.20 12.45 -31.78
C GLU A 81 -9.66 12.50 -31.87
N GLU A 82 -9.01 13.05 -30.83
CA GLU A 82 -7.54 12.99 -30.72
C GLU A 82 -7.08 11.52 -30.65
N PRO A 83 -5.96 11.17 -31.31
CA PRO A 83 -5.45 9.81 -31.32
C PRO A 83 -5.03 9.34 -29.92
N LEU A 84 -5.40 8.10 -29.58
CA LEU A 84 -5.05 7.46 -28.31
C LEU A 84 -3.55 7.16 -28.27
N ARG A 85 -2.92 7.50 -27.15
CA ARG A 85 -1.53 7.13 -26.86
C ARG A 85 -1.50 5.81 -26.11
N VAL A 86 -0.95 4.77 -26.74
CA VAL A 86 -0.84 3.41 -26.21
C VAL A 86 0.63 3.07 -25.99
N ARG A 87 0.94 2.26 -24.96
CA ARG A 87 2.30 1.79 -24.65
C ARG A 87 3.34 2.93 -24.63
N SER A 88 3.17 3.83 -23.67
CA SER A 88 4.01 5.01 -23.46
C SER A 88 5.24 4.63 -22.63
N GLU A 89 6.35 4.37 -23.30
CA GLU A 89 7.56 3.78 -22.69
C GLU A 89 8.78 4.70 -22.77
N GLY A 90 9.65 4.59 -21.77
CA GLY A 90 11.01 5.14 -21.83
C GLY A 90 11.93 4.26 -22.68
N CYS A 91 13.24 4.53 -22.69
CA CYS A 91 14.18 3.75 -23.50
C CYS A 91 14.30 2.26 -23.12
N ASP A 92 13.82 1.86 -21.96
CA ASP A 92 14.04 0.51 -21.42
C ASP A 92 12.78 -0.35 -21.51
N HIS A 93 12.42 -0.72 -22.73
CA HIS A 93 11.30 -1.60 -23.02
C HIS A 93 11.76 -2.82 -23.83
N ALA A 94 11.09 -3.95 -23.64
CA ALA A 94 11.23 -5.11 -24.54
C ALA A 94 10.82 -4.73 -25.98
N ARG A 95 11.33 -5.44 -26.98
CA ARG A 95 10.98 -5.17 -28.40
C ARG A 95 9.46 -5.27 -28.59
N PHE A 96 8.87 -4.28 -29.24
CA PHE A 96 7.45 -4.29 -29.58
C PHE A 96 7.21 -3.59 -30.92
N SER A 97 5.99 -3.67 -31.44
CA SER A 97 5.57 -2.93 -32.63
C SER A 97 4.18 -2.34 -32.41
N CYS A 98 3.95 -1.13 -32.91
CA CYS A 98 2.70 -0.42 -32.64
C CYS A 98 1.48 -1.05 -33.31
N ASP A 99 1.64 -1.82 -34.38
CA ASP A 99 0.55 -2.60 -34.97
C ASP A 99 0.00 -3.66 -34.01
N VAL A 100 0.87 -4.35 -33.27
CA VAL A 100 0.49 -5.33 -32.25
C VAL A 100 -0.19 -4.62 -31.08
N GLU A 101 0.34 -3.49 -30.62
CA GLU A 101 -0.24 -2.76 -29.49
C GLU A 101 -1.57 -2.09 -29.82
N CYS A 102 -1.66 -1.46 -31.00
CA CYS A 102 -2.92 -0.91 -31.47
C CYS A 102 -3.92 -2.03 -31.79
N SER A 103 -3.48 -3.23 -32.18
CA SER A 103 -4.42 -4.36 -32.32
C SER A 103 -5.07 -4.79 -31.00
N ARG A 104 -4.49 -4.41 -29.85
CA ARG A 104 -5.03 -4.60 -28.50
C ARG A 104 -5.83 -3.39 -27.99
N LEU A 105 -6.26 -2.47 -28.87
CA LEU A 105 -7.07 -1.30 -28.49
C LEU A 105 -8.35 -1.64 -27.72
N SER A 106 -8.89 -2.85 -27.92
CA SER A 106 -9.94 -3.41 -27.07
C SER A 106 -9.58 -3.41 -25.59
N HIS A 107 -8.34 -3.71 -25.19
CA HIS A 107 -7.89 -3.67 -23.79
C HIS A 107 -7.89 -2.27 -23.18
N TYR A 108 -7.69 -1.25 -24.00
CA TYR A 108 -7.59 0.15 -23.59
C TYR A 108 -8.94 0.89 -23.69
N GLN A 109 -9.96 0.24 -24.26
CA GLN A 109 -11.30 0.78 -24.34
C GLN A 109 -11.91 0.85 -22.94
N CYS A 110 -12.24 2.04 -22.49
CA CYS A 110 -12.90 2.20 -21.20
C CYS A 110 -14.37 1.72 -21.29
N ILE A 111 -14.81 0.97 -20.29
CA ILE A 111 -16.21 0.57 -20.08
C ILE A 111 -16.87 1.49 -19.04
N GLY A 112 -16.19 1.75 -17.92
CA GLY A 112 -16.69 2.67 -16.90
C GLY A 112 -15.98 2.55 -15.55
N TRP A 113 -16.32 3.46 -14.64
CA TRP A 113 -15.89 3.42 -13.25
C TRP A 113 -16.85 2.57 -12.41
N ARG A 114 -16.28 1.68 -11.60
CA ARG A 114 -16.99 0.86 -10.62
C ARG A 114 -16.58 1.30 -9.22
N GLN A 115 -17.50 1.92 -8.49
CA GLN A 115 -17.20 2.37 -7.14
C GLN A 115 -17.29 1.21 -6.14
N THR A 116 -16.39 1.20 -5.17
CA THR A 116 -16.37 0.24 -4.07
C THR A 116 -16.33 0.98 -2.72
N GLY A 117 -16.92 0.38 -1.70
CA GLY A 117 -16.92 0.90 -0.33
C GLY A 117 -15.64 0.55 0.44
N ASP A 118 -15.62 0.92 1.72
CA ASP A 118 -14.57 0.58 2.70
C ASP A 118 -13.15 1.05 2.34
N CYS A 119 -13.03 2.09 1.52
CA CYS A 119 -11.74 2.60 1.06
C CYS A 119 -10.86 1.52 0.42
N SER A 120 -11.46 0.50 -0.20
CA SER A 120 -10.76 -0.65 -0.74
C SER A 120 -11.28 -0.97 -2.13
N VAL A 121 -10.35 -1.24 -3.06
CA VAL A 121 -10.70 -1.69 -4.42
C VAL A 121 -11.33 -3.08 -4.44
N GLU A 122 -11.22 -3.83 -3.35
CA GLU A 122 -11.86 -5.13 -3.12
C GLU A 122 -13.14 -5.01 -2.26
N GLY A 123 -13.53 -3.79 -1.88
CA GLY A 123 -14.72 -3.51 -1.07
C GLY A 123 -16.04 -3.79 -1.80
N PRO A 124 -17.18 -3.71 -1.09
CA PRO A 124 -18.50 -3.96 -1.66
C PRO A 124 -18.81 -2.93 -2.76
N ARG A 125 -19.39 -3.38 -3.89
CA ARG A 125 -19.71 -2.49 -5.02
C ARG A 125 -20.87 -1.55 -4.67
N GLU A 126 -20.69 -0.27 -4.97
CA GLU A 126 -21.67 0.79 -4.79
C GLU A 126 -22.25 1.26 -6.13
N GLU A 127 -23.17 0.48 -6.71
CA GLU A 127 -23.65 0.67 -8.09
C GLU A 127 -24.22 2.08 -8.37
N GLN A 128 -24.84 2.70 -7.37
CA GLN A 128 -25.39 4.06 -7.45
C GLN A 128 -24.33 5.16 -7.64
N HIS A 129 -23.06 4.85 -7.42
CA HIS A 129 -21.94 5.78 -7.57
C HIS A 129 -21.01 5.44 -8.74
N ASP A 130 -21.35 4.44 -9.55
CA ASP A 130 -20.66 4.16 -10.81
C ASP A 130 -20.66 5.40 -11.72
N LYS A 131 -19.58 5.60 -12.47
CA LYS A 131 -19.42 6.79 -13.32
C LYS A 131 -19.04 6.39 -14.76
N PRO A 132 -19.46 7.18 -15.77
CA PRO A 132 -19.05 6.95 -17.15
C PRO A 132 -17.57 7.28 -17.36
N CYS A 133 -16.99 6.80 -18.45
CA CYS A 133 -15.55 6.91 -18.74
C CYS A 133 -14.96 8.32 -18.74
N ASN A 134 -15.76 9.32 -19.12
CA ASN A 134 -15.32 10.73 -19.19
C ASN A 134 -15.53 11.49 -17.89
N ALA A 135 -16.21 10.89 -16.90
CA ALA A 135 -16.45 11.55 -15.64
C ALA A 135 -15.16 11.62 -14.82
N THR A 136 -14.94 12.78 -14.22
CA THR A 136 -13.91 12.95 -13.21
C THR A 136 -14.26 12.16 -11.96
N LEU A 137 -13.34 11.31 -11.52
CA LEU A 137 -13.51 10.50 -10.32
C LEU A 137 -13.40 11.37 -9.07
N PRO A 138 -14.20 11.10 -8.01
CA PRO A 138 -14.12 11.85 -6.76
C PRO A 138 -12.76 11.62 -6.09
N GLN A 139 -12.18 12.67 -5.49
CA GLN A 139 -11.00 12.51 -4.65
C GLN A 139 -11.36 11.68 -3.41
N GLY A 140 -10.53 10.68 -3.09
CA GLY A 140 -10.74 9.79 -1.95
C GLY A 140 -11.86 8.76 -2.14
N ALA A 141 -12.37 8.55 -3.35
CA ALA A 141 -13.24 7.41 -3.64
C ALA A 141 -12.41 6.16 -3.97
N SER A 142 -12.84 5.01 -3.47
CA SER A 142 -12.28 3.70 -3.83
C SER A 142 -13.06 3.05 -4.96
N GLY A 143 -12.34 2.32 -5.82
CA GLY A 143 -12.96 1.56 -6.90
C GLY A 143 -11.98 1.18 -8.00
N PHE A 144 -12.52 0.84 -9.16
CA PHE A 144 -11.71 0.49 -10.31
C PHE A 144 -12.36 0.90 -11.64
N CYS A 145 -11.51 1.23 -12.62
CA CYS A 145 -11.95 1.38 -14.00
C CYS A 145 -11.99 0.01 -14.67
N GLU A 146 -13.16 -0.34 -15.18
CA GLU A 146 -13.35 -1.49 -16.05
C GLU A 146 -12.97 -1.07 -17.47
N CYS A 147 -11.98 -1.75 -18.04
CA CYS A 147 -11.52 -1.57 -19.41
C CYS A 147 -11.82 -2.85 -20.21
N GLY A 148 -11.74 -2.77 -21.53
CA GLY A 148 -12.12 -3.88 -22.40
C GLY A 148 -11.23 -5.12 -22.21
N GLU A 149 -11.75 -6.24 -22.68
CA GLU A 149 -11.18 -7.58 -22.41
C GLU A 149 -11.01 -7.94 -20.92
N GLY A 150 -11.78 -7.27 -20.05
CA GLY A 150 -11.80 -7.55 -18.61
C GLY A 150 -10.57 -7.02 -17.86
N ARG A 151 -9.81 -6.09 -18.45
CA ARG A 151 -8.74 -5.36 -17.76
C ARG A 151 -9.36 -4.45 -16.70
N ILE A 152 -8.80 -4.47 -15.50
CA ILE A 152 -9.25 -3.65 -14.37
C ILE A 152 -8.10 -2.74 -13.97
N VAL A 153 -8.34 -1.43 -13.92
CA VAL A 153 -7.37 -0.44 -13.42
C VAL A 153 -7.85 0.04 -12.04
N PRO A 154 -7.27 -0.44 -10.94
CA PRO A 154 -7.65 -0.03 -9.59
C PRO A 154 -7.29 1.44 -9.35
N ILE A 155 -8.18 2.21 -8.73
CA ILE A 155 -7.94 3.60 -8.37
C ILE A 155 -8.45 3.85 -6.95
N GLY A 156 -7.60 4.43 -6.09
CA GLY A 156 -7.99 4.86 -4.75
C GLY A 156 -8.10 3.72 -3.74
N ASP A 157 -6.98 3.09 -3.39
CA ASP A 157 -6.90 2.27 -2.17
C ASP A 157 -6.65 3.21 -0.97
N ASN A 158 -7.26 2.93 0.18
CA ASN A 158 -7.21 3.73 1.42
C ASN A 158 -7.79 5.16 1.34
N CYS A 159 -8.63 5.47 0.33
CA CYS A 159 -9.27 6.78 0.19
C CYS A 159 -8.29 7.97 0.16
N GLU A 160 -7.02 7.76 -0.20
CA GLU A 160 -6.08 8.86 -0.33
C GLU A 160 -6.51 9.79 -1.49
N PRO A 161 -6.41 11.12 -1.32
CA PRO A 161 -6.72 12.06 -2.38
C PRO A 161 -5.75 11.83 -3.55
N THR A 162 -6.26 11.44 -4.72
CA THR A 162 -5.45 11.41 -5.92
C THR A 162 -4.98 12.82 -6.27
N ASP A 163 -3.69 12.98 -6.57
CA ASP A 163 -3.07 14.28 -6.83
C ASP A 163 -3.62 15.05 -8.04
N ALA A 164 -4.43 14.39 -8.87
CA ALA A 164 -5.16 15.00 -9.97
C ALA A 164 -6.53 14.31 -10.17
N PRO A 165 -7.55 15.05 -10.62
CA PRO A 165 -8.79 14.46 -11.12
C PRO A 165 -8.47 13.51 -12.29
N ILE A 166 -8.66 12.21 -12.09
CA ILE A 166 -8.49 11.18 -13.11
C ILE A 166 -9.87 10.77 -13.64
N ALA A 167 -9.96 10.51 -14.94
CA ALA A 167 -11.13 9.89 -15.57
C ALA A 167 -10.75 8.49 -16.08
N CYS A 168 -11.70 7.55 -16.09
CA CYS A 168 -11.41 6.18 -16.53
C CYS A 168 -10.93 6.09 -17.98
N LYS A 169 -11.33 7.02 -18.86
CA LYS A 169 -10.80 7.11 -20.23
C LYS A 169 -9.29 7.30 -20.24
N ALA A 170 -8.76 8.18 -19.37
CA ALA A 170 -7.32 8.40 -19.25
C ALA A 170 -6.62 7.24 -18.54
N ALA A 171 -7.26 6.62 -17.54
CA ALA A 171 -6.71 5.48 -16.82
C ALA A 171 -6.56 4.24 -17.73
N CYS A 172 -7.63 3.85 -18.44
CA CYS A 172 -7.62 2.73 -19.37
C CYS A 172 -6.69 2.95 -20.58
N ALA A 173 -6.43 4.20 -20.98
CA ALA A 173 -5.52 4.50 -22.09
C ALA A 173 -4.03 4.32 -21.73
N ARG A 174 -3.65 4.28 -20.45
CA ARG A 174 -2.26 4.05 -20.04
C ARG A 174 -1.90 2.56 -20.12
N GLY A 175 -0.61 2.27 -20.35
CA GLY A 175 -0.07 0.90 -20.26
C GLY A 175 -0.19 0.31 -18.86
N GLU A 176 -0.13 -1.02 -18.73
CA GLU A 176 -0.21 -1.69 -17.42
C GLU A 176 1.05 -1.40 -16.59
N GLY A 177 0.88 -0.81 -15.41
CA GLY A 177 1.94 -0.71 -14.40
C GLY A 177 2.17 -2.07 -13.71
N LEU A 178 3.32 -2.27 -13.05
CA LEU A 178 3.64 -3.55 -12.40
C LEU A 178 2.61 -3.95 -11.33
N TYR A 179 2.08 -2.96 -10.60
CA TYR A 179 1.01 -3.20 -9.62
C TYR A 179 -0.30 -3.60 -10.32
N GLU A 180 -0.63 -2.97 -11.46
CA GLU A 180 -1.83 -3.30 -12.25
C GLU A 180 -1.76 -4.74 -12.81
N VAL A 181 -0.58 -5.18 -13.26
CA VAL A 181 -0.36 -6.58 -13.71
C VAL A 181 -0.69 -7.58 -12.61
N LEU A 182 -0.42 -7.23 -11.34
CA LEU A 182 -0.76 -8.04 -10.18
C LEU A 182 -2.20 -7.81 -9.68
N GLY A 183 -2.94 -6.86 -10.26
CA GLY A 183 -4.27 -6.44 -9.80
C GLY A 183 -4.25 -5.70 -8.47
N LEU A 184 -3.17 -4.98 -8.17
CA LEU A 184 -2.97 -4.21 -6.95
C LEU A 184 -2.95 -2.71 -7.23
N ALA A 185 -3.30 -1.91 -6.22
CA ALA A 185 -3.07 -0.47 -6.25
C ALA A 185 -1.58 -0.12 -6.13
N GLU A 186 -1.18 1.03 -6.68
CA GLU A 186 0.17 1.57 -6.46
C GLU A 186 0.44 1.72 -4.95
N GLY A 187 1.62 1.30 -4.51
CA GLY A 187 2.01 1.40 -3.09
C GLY A 187 1.56 0.24 -2.19
N ALA A 188 0.93 -0.81 -2.75
CA ALA A 188 0.55 -2.01 -1.98
C ALA A 188 1.72 -2.62 -1.18
N SER A 189 1.41 -3.17 -0.01
CA SER A 189 2.40 -3.80 0.88
C SER A 189 3.03 -5.05 0.24
N GLU A 190 4.25 -5.37 0.64
CA GLU A 190 4.98 -6.55 0.13
C GLU A 190 4.22 -7.86 0.38
N GLN A 191 3.54 -7.96 1.53
CA GLN A 191 2.69 -9.11 1.85
C GLN A 191 1.54 -9.25 0.83
N ARG A 192 0.88 -8.15 0.46
CA ARG A 192 -0.16 -8.17 -0.58
C ARG A 192 0.42 -8.53 -1.95
N VAL A 193 1.60 -8.02 -2.31
CA VAL A 193 2.30 -8.39 -3.55
C VAL A 193 2.56 -9.90 -3.62
N LYS A 194 3.07 -10.50 -2.54
CA LYS A 194 3.29 -11.96 -2.44
C LYS A 194 1.99 -12.75 -2.54
N GLN A 195 0.93 -12.29 -1.87
CA GLN A 195 -0.37 -12.96 -1.88
C GLN A 195 -1.02 -12.93 -3.28
N ALA A 196 -0.98 -11.78 -3.95
CA ALA A 196 -1.49 -11.60 -5.31
C ALA A 196 -0.74 -12.48 -6.31
N PHE A 197 0.60 -12.48 -6.26
CA PHE A 197 1.43 -13.34 -7.10
C PHE A 197 1.11 -14.82 -6.90
N ARG A 198 0.97 -15.30 -5.65
CA ARG A 198 0.59 -16.69 -5.36
C ARG A 198 -0.77 -17.05 -5.96
N LYS A 199 -1.76 -16.16 -5.82
CA LYS A 199 -3.12 -16.34 -6.35
C LYS A 199 -3.15 -16.39 -7.88
N LEU A 200 -2.44 -15.48 -8.55
CA LEU A 200 -2.36 -15.41 -10.02
C LEU A 200 -1.54 -16.57 -10.59
N SER A 201 -0.41 -16.91 -9.97
CA SER A 201 0.43 -18.04 -10.38
C SER A 201 -0.34 -19.35 -10.35
N LEU A 202 -1.15 -19.59 -9.31
CA LEU A 202 -2.00 -20.77 -9.21
C LEU A 202 -3.13 -20.83 -10.24
N ARG A 203 -3.53 -19.69 -10.81
CA ARG A 203 -4.58 -19.60 -11.86
C ARG A 203 -4.00 -19.73 -13.26
N LEU A 204 -2.83 -19.15 -13.48
CA LEU A 204 -2.14 -19.10 -14.78
C LEU A 204 -1.14 -20.26 -14.98
N HIS A 205 -1.04 -21.19 -14.02
CA HIS A 205 -0.12 -22.33 -14.11
C HIS A 205 -0.45 -23.22 -15.33
N PRO A 206 0.56 -23.60 -16.15
CA PRO A 206 0.35 -24.39 -17.37
C PRO A 206 -0.34 -25.73 -17.10
N ASP A 207 -0.03 -26.41 -15.99
CA ASP A 207 -0.64 -27.71 -15.64
C ASP A 207 -2.16 -27.66 -15.38
N LYS A 208 -2.73 -26.49 -15.07
CA LYS A 208 -4.17 -26.34 -14.85
C LYS A 208 -4.94 -25.95 -16.12
N LEU A 209 -4.23 -25.69 -17.21
CA LEU A 209 -4.81 -25.29 -18.49
C LEU A 209 -4.73 -26.47 -19.46
N SER A 210 -5.88 -26.93 -19.96
CA SER A 210 -5.94 -28.04 -20.92
C SER A 210 -5.31 -27.64 -22.26
N ALA A 211 -4.55 -28.56 -22.87
CA ALA A 211 -3.69 -28.33 -24.03
C ALA A 211 -4.40 -27.96 -25.35
N SER A 212 -5.72 -27.78 -25.37
CA SER A 212 -6.50 -27.60 -26.60
C SER A 212 -6.97 -26.17 -26.91
N ASP A 213 -6.64 -25.19 -26.07
CA ASP A 213 -7.15 -23.82 -26.25
C ASP A 213 -6.09 -22.82 -26.72
N LYS A 214 -6.48 -21.94 -27.66
CA LYS A 214 -5.80 -20.66 -27.99
C LYS A 214 -5.47 -19.80 -26.74
N LYS A 215 -6.07 -20.12 -25.59
CA LYS A 215 -5.86 -19.52 -24.28
C LYS A 215 -4.53 -19.91 -23.61
N LEU A 216 -3.86 -21.00 -24.04
CA LEU A 216 -2.60 -21.45 -23.42
C LEU A 216 -1.46 -20.46 -23.67
N GLY A 217 -1.30 -19.97 -24.90
CA GLY A 217 -0.27 -18.97 -25.23
C GLY A 217 -0.51 -17.63 -24.54
N VAL A 218 -1.77 -17.18 -24.45
CA VAL A 218 -2.15 -15.96 -23.72
C VAL A 218 -1.91 -16.11 -22.22
N ALA A 219 -2.19 -17.28 -21.64
CA ALA A 219 -1.93 -17.56 -20.24
C ALA A 219 -0.43 -17.66 -19.91
N GLN A 220 0.37 -18.26 -20.78
CA GLN A 220 1.83 -18.30 -20.64
C GLN A 220 2.46 -16.90 -20.71
N GLN A 221 2.01 -16.07 -21.65
CA GLN A 221 2.45 -14.68 -21.73
C GLN A 221 2.06 -13.88 -20.49
N ARG A 222 0.79 -13.97 -20.05
CA ARG A 222 0.36 -13.32 -18.79
C ARG A 222 1.11 -13.83 -17.57
N PHE A 223 1.47 -15.10 -17.53
CA PHE A 223 2.26 -15.65 -16.45
C PHE A 223 3.68 -15.05 -16.43
N ALA A 224 4.28 -14.83 -17.59
CA ALA A 224 5.57 -14.16 -17.70
C ALA A 224 5.51 -12.71 -17.18
N GLU A 225 4.48 -11.95 -17.58
CA GLU A 225 4.24 -10.57 -17.12
C GLU A 225 4.04 -10.51 -15.59
N VAL A 226 3.22 -11.40 -15.03
CA VAL A 226 2.98 -11.52 -13.57
C VAL A 226 4.27 -11.87 -12.82
N ARG A 227 5.12 -12.72 -13.40
CA ARG A 227 6.40 -13.09 -12.80
C ARG A 227 7.38 -11.92 -12.81
N GLU A 228 7.52 -11.22 -13.93
CA GLU A 228 8.39 -10.04 -14.03
C GLU A 228 7.97 -8.95 -13.04
N ALA A 229 6.66 -8.67 -12.94
CA ALA A 229 6.14 -7.73 -11.96
C ALA A 229 6.46 -8.15 -10.52
N TYR A 230 6.35 -9.44 -10.19
CA TYR A 230 6.72 -9.94 -8.88
C TYR A 230 8.23 -9.86 -8.61
N GLU A 231 9.09 -10.18 -9.58
CA GLU A 231 10.55 -10.11 -9.42
C GLU A 231 11.01 -8.69 -9.06
N ILE A 232 10.39 -7.65 -9.66
CA ILE A 232 10.70 -6.25 -9.36
C ILE A 232 10.05 -5.78 -8.06
N LEU A 233 8.77 -6.11 -7.82
CA LEU A 233 8.02 -5.61 -6.66
C LEU A 233 8.31 -6.36 -5.35
N SER A 234 8.87 -7.57 -5.43
CA SER A 234 9.25 -8.35 -4.23
C SER A 234 10.56 -7.89 -3.60
N ASP A 235 11.46 -7.28 -4.38
CA ASP A 235 12.70 -6.72 -3.86
C ASP A 235 12.49 -5.27 -3.39
N ALA A 236 12.84 -4.96 -2.15
CA ALA A 236 12.58 -3.66 -1.54
C ALA A 236 13.28 -2.50 -2.28
N ASP A 237 14.50 -2.73 -2.79
CA ASP A 237 15.30 -1.72 -3.49
C ASP A 237 14.70 -1.43 -4.87
N SER A 238 14.41 -2.48 -5.64
CA SER A 238 13.78 -2.41 -6.96
C SER A 238 12.40 -1.79 -6.89
N ARG A 239 11.59 -2.17 -5.90
CA ARG A 239 10.27 -1.57 -5.64
C ARG A 239 10.37 -0.08 -5.32
N ALA A 240 11.32 0.33 -4.47
CA ALA A 240 11.52 1.74 -4.15
C ALA A 240 11.98 2.54 -5.37
N LEU A 241 12.90 1.99 -6.17
CA LEU A 241 13.37 2.62 -7.41
C LEU A 241 12.28 2.75 -8.46
N TYR A 242 11.49 1.68 -8.66
CA TYR A 242 10.31 1.68 -9.51
C TYR A 242 9.30 2.75 -9.07
N SER A 243 9.06 2.86 -7.76
CA SER A 243 8.15 3.85 -7.19
C SER A 243 8.64 5.29 -7.38
N MET A 244 9.95 5.55 -7.45
CA MET A 244 10.45 6.92 -7.67
C MET A 244 10.52 7.31 -9.16
N HIS A 245 10.93 6.38 -10.02
CA HIS A 245 11.38 6.71 -11.38
C HIS A 245 10.92 5.71 -12.45
N GLY A 246 10.12 4.69 -12.09
CA GLY A 246 9.66 3.65 -13.02
C GLY A 246 10.74 2.62 -13.37
N MET A 247 10.52 1.87 -14.45
CA MET A 247 11.36 0.74 -14.85
C MET A 247 12.82 1.13 -15.11
N GLU A 248 13.06 2.32 -15.67
CA GLU A 248 14.41 2.82 -16.01
C GLU A 248 15.36 2.85 -14.80
N ALA A 249 14.85 3.15 -13.61
CA ALA A 249 15.68 3.19 -12.41
C ALA A 249 16.00 1.82 -11.83
N VAL A 250 15.20 0.79 -12.13
CA VAL A 250 15.41 -0.58 -11.64
C VAL A 250 16.64 -1.19 -12.31
N ALA A 251 16.83 -0.95 -13.61
CA ALA A 251 17.99 -1.43 -14.37
C ALA A 251 19.33 -0.90 -13.84
N ALA A 252 19.33 0.28 -13.20
CA ALA A 252 20.52 0.91 -12.63
C ALA A 252 20.69 0.68 -11.12
N LYS A 253 19.95 -0.26 -10.51
CA LYS A 253 19.91 -0.50 -9.06
C LYS A 253 21.31 -0.64 -8.42
N ASP A 254 22.18 -1.45 -9.00
CA ASP A 254 23.51 -1.77 -8.42
C ASP A 254 24.46 -0.56 -8.34
N LYS A 255 24.14 0.54 -9.04
CA LYS A 255 24.98 1.74 -9.10
C LYS A 255 24.54 2.84 -8.14
N LYS A 256 23.42 2.67 -7.44
CA LYS A 256 22.82 3.72 -6.60
C LYS A 256 23.20 3.53 -5.13
N PRO A 257 23.74 4.56 -4.45
CA PRO A 257 24.01 4.49 -3.02
C PRO A 257 22.70 4.44 -2.23
N ARG A 258 22.76 3.87 -1.03
CA ARG A 258 21.63 3.90 -0.08
C ARG A 258 21.64 5.22 0.67
N GLY A 259 20.46 5.84 0.79
CA GLY A 259 20.22 7.02 1.61
C GLY A 259 20.20 6.69 3.12
N PRO A 260 20.17 7.71 3.98
CA PRO A 260 20.19 7.51 5.43
C PRO A 260 18.88 6.90 5.96
N ASP A 261 19.00 6.15 7.06
CA ASP A 261 17.87 5.67 7.83
C ASP A 261 17.22 6.85 8.60
N ALA A 262 15.90 6.80 8.76
CA ALA A 262 15.14 7.75 9.57
C ALA A 262 14.65 7.09 10.87
N GLU A 263 14.72 7.79 12.01
CA GLU A 263 14.25 7.29 13.30
C GLU A 263 12.98 8.04 13.73
N VAL A 264 11.92 7.31 14.08
CA VAL A 264 10.65 7.86 14.57
C VAL A 264 10.28 7.15 15.87
N SER A 265 9.76 7.85 16.86
CA SER A 265 9.30 7.24 18.11
C SER A 265 7.81 6.91 18.08
N LEU A 266 7.44 5.72 18.55
CA LEU A 266 6.06 5.31 18.75
C LEU A 266 5.77 5.19 20.25
N ASN A 267 4.86 6.03 20.73
CA ASN A 267 4.41 5.97 22.11
C ASN A 267 3.40 4.81 22.29
N VAL A 268 3.74 3.87 23.16
CA VAL A 268 2.94 2.69 23.51
C VAL A 268 2.69 2.66 25.00
N SER A 269 1.48 2.35 25.44
CA SER A 269 1.17 2.14 26.86
C SER A 269 1.57 0.74 27.30
N LEU A 270 1.74 0.53 28.60
CA LEU A 270 2.05 -0.78 29.14
C LEU A 270 0.96 -1.82 28.85
N GLY A 271 -0.32 -1.42 28.83
CA GLY A 271 -1.43 -2.29 28.45
C GLY A 271 -1.39 -2.75 27.00
N GLU A 272 -0.93 -1.89 26.08
CA GLU A 272 -0.69 -2.26 24.67
C GLU A 272 0.50 -3.21 24.54
N LEU A 273 1.57 -3.00 25.31
CA LEU A 273 2.71 -3.92 25.38
C LEU A 273 2.33 -5.28 25.99
N TYR A 274 1.32 -5.33 26.86
CA TYR A 274 0.82 -6.57 27.46
C TYR A 274 -0.05 -7.36 26.48
N ARG A 275 -1.07 -6.73 25.90
CA ARG A 275 -2.03 -7.42 25.01
C ARG A 275 -1.55 -7.59 23.57
N GLY A 276 -0.56 -6.81 23.16
CA GLY A 276 -0.27 -6.55 21.75
C GLY A 276 -1.28 -5.54 21.18
N ALA A 277 -0.84 -4.74 20.20
CA ALA A 277 -1.68 -3.71 19.60
C ALA A 277 -1.24 -3.41 18.17
N THR A 278 -2.18 -2.95 17.36
CA THR A 278 -1.91 -2.41 16.02
C THR A 278 -2.13 -0.90 16.06
N LYS A 279 -1.08 -0.11 15.81
CA LYS A 279 -1.13 1.35 15.85
C LYS A 279 -0.81 1.95 14.49
N THR A 280 -1.67 2.86 14.03
CA THR A 280 -1.40 3.65 12.82
C THR A 280 -0.73 4.97 13.19
N VAL A 281 0.39 5.26 12.52
CA VAL A 281 1.22 6.45 12.77
C VAL A 281 1.37 7.22 11.47
N ARG A 282 1.06 8.51 11.51
CA ARG A 282 1.36 9.42 10.40
C ARG A 282 2.81 9.83 10.46
N VAL A 283 3.57 9.46 9.45
CA VAL A 283 4.98 9.83 9.29
C VAL A 283 5.10 10.76 8.10
N LYS A 284 5.76 11.89 8.31
CA LYS A 284 6.06 12.85 7.27
C LYS A 284 7.41 12.46 6.64
N ARG A 285 7.46 12.32 5.32
CA ARG A 285 8.70 12.10 4.58
C ARG A 285 8.80 12.96 3.33
N ARG A 286 10.02 13.17 2.86
CA ARG A 286 10.28 13.73 1.54
C ARG A 286 10.11 12.66 0.45
N VAL A 287 9.38 12.99 -0.61
CA VAL A 287 9.23 12.14 -1.81
C VAL A 287 9.69 12.88 -3.05
N VAL A 288 10.32 12.16 -3.97
CA VAL A 288 10.72 12.69 -5.28
C VAL A 288 9.49 12.70 -6.20
N CYS A 289 9.13 13.88 -6.72
CA CYS A 289 7.94 14.06 -7.54
C CYS A 289 8.17 13.48 -8.95
N LYS A 290 7.48 12.39 -9.29
CA LYS A 290 7.51 11.79 -10.64
C LYS A 290 7.22 12.83 -11.74
N GLY A 291 8.20 13.04 -12.62
CA GLY A 291 8.05 13.88 -13.81
C GLY A 291 8.02 15.39 -13.56
N CYS A 292 8.45 15.86 -12.38
CA CYS A 292 8.65 17.28 -12.11
C CYS A 292 10.14 17.61 -12.16
N LYS A 293 10.61 18.16 -13.29
CA LYS A 293 12.02 18.52 -13.50
C LYS A 293 12.23 20.03 -13.65
N ARG A 294 13.40 20.54 -13.26
CA ARG A 294 13.84 21.92 -13.49
C ARG A 294 13.89 22.22 -15.00
N GLY A 295 13.42 23.40 -15.40
CA GLY A 295 13.50 23.88 -16.79
C GLY A 295 12.57 23.17 -17.79
N TRP A 296 11.71 22.27 -17.33
CA TRP A 296 10.72 21.59 -18.15
C TRP A 296 9.38 22.33 -18.16
N PRO A 297 8.66 22.43 -19.30
CA PRO A 297 7.35 23.09 -19.35
C PRO A 297 6.30 22.44 -18.43
N ALA A 298 6.50 21.18 -18.05
CA ALA A 298 5.68 20.48 -17.05
C ALA A 298 5.91 20.95 -15.59
N ALA A 299 6.99 21.70 -15.30
CA ALA A 299 7.31 22.22 -13.97
C ALA A 299 6.31 23.27 -13.48
N ASP A 300 5.63 23.96 -14.40
CA ASP A 300 4.61 24.98 -14.12
C ASP A 300 3.19 24.39 -14.04
N SER A 301 3.05 23.07 -14.27
CA SER A 301 1.78 22.37 -14.09
C SER A 301 1.29 22.50 -12.65
N ALA A 302 -0.04 22.55 -12.46
CA ALA A 302 -0.65 22.64 -11.14
C ALA A 302 -0.14 21.55 -10.17
N ARG A 303 0.20 20.37 -10.70
CA ARG A 303 0.82 19.26 -9.97
C ARG A 303 2.20 19.61 -9.40
N CYS A 304 3.08 20.21 -10.20
CA CYS A 304 4.46 20.48 -9.80
C CYS A 304 4.62 21.77 -8.96
N ARG A 305 3.57 22.60 -8.83
CA ARG A 305 3.60 23.83 -7.98
C ARG A 305 3.86 23.53 -6.50
N ARG A 306 3.42 22.37 -6.00
CA ARG A 306 3.63 21.93 -4.61
C ARG A 306 5.00 21.28 -4.37
N CYS A 307 5.76 20.97 -5.42
CA CYS A 307 7.09 20.39 -5.29
C CYS A 307 8.12 21.52 -5.17
N ALA A 308 9.11 21.41 -4.29
CA ALA A 308 10.27 22.30 -4.21
C ALA A 308 11.48 21.66 -4.89
N GLN A 309 12.60 22.37 -4.98
CA GLN A 309 13.84 21.77 -5.46
C GLN A 309 14.29 20.66 -4.49
N CYS A 310 14.69 19.50 -5.02
CA CYS A 310 15.29 18.45 -4.18
C CYS A 310 16.67 18.88 -3.63
N PRO A 311 17.15 18.22 -2.56
CA PRO A 311 18.54 18.30 -2.13
C PRO A 311 19.52 17.96 -3.26
N ASN A 312 20.78 18.36 -3.10
CA ASN A 312 21.84 18.02 -4.05
C ASN A 312 22.01 16.50 -4.13
N GLU A 313 22.34 16.01 -5.32
CA GLU A 313 22.61 14.61 -5.61
C GLU A 313 24.11 14.36 -5.64
N ILE A 314 24.55 13.18 -5.18
CA ILE A 314 25.93 12.74 -5.33
C ILE A 314 26.06 12.06 -6.70
N ALA A 315 26.71 12.72 -7.66
CA ALA A 315 26.92 12.20 -8.99
C ALA A 315 28.39 11.88 -9.26
N ASN A 316 28.64 10.83 -10.05
CA ASN A 316 29.98 10.52 -10.57
C ASN A 316 30.26 11.41 -11.79
N VAL A 317 30.96 12.53 -11.58
CA VAL A 317 31.32 13.48 -12.63
C VAL A 317 32.67 13.10 -13.22
N LYS A 318 32.77 13.07 -14.55
CA LYS A 318 34.04 12.90 -15.27
C LYS A 318 34.73 14.26 -15.36
N VAL A 319 35.76 14.47 -14.54
CA VAL A 319 36.56 15.69 -14.56
C VAL A 319 37.78 15.44 -15.46
N GLN A 320 37.90 16.24 -16.52
CA GLN A 320 39.04 16.16 -17.43
C GLN A 320 40.17 17.05 -16.90
N MET A 321 41.28 16.43 -16.52
CA MET A 321 42.52 17.10 -16.12
C MET A 321 43.56 16.90 -17.23
N GLY A 322 43.53 17.77 -18.23
CA GLY A 322 44.39 17.67 -19.41
C GLY A 322 44.12 16.38 -20.22
N PRO A 323 45.12 15.52 -20.49
CA PRO A 323 44.92 14.26 -21.21
C PRO A 323 44.31 13.13 -20.35
N PHE A 324 44.11 13.33 -19.05
CA PHE A 324 43.55 12.33 -18.14
C PHE A 324 42.10 12.66 -17.76
N VAL A 325 41.23 11.66 -17.71
CA VAL A 325 39.84 11.79 -17.23
C VAL A 325 39.70 11.00 -15.93
N LEU A 326 39.40 11.67 -14.83
CA LEU A 326 39.11 11.05 -13.55
C LEU A 326 37.60 11.07 -13.31
N GLN A 327 37.02 9.97 -12.81
CA GLN A 327 35.68 9.97 -12.24
C GLN A 327 35.77 10.34 -10.77
N GLN A 328 35.11 11.42 -10.36
CA GLN A 328 35.02 11.87 -8.97
C GLN A 328 33.56 12.03 -8.55
N GLN A 329 33.23 11.65 -7.32
CA GLN A 329 31.94 11.95 -6.71
C GLN A 329 31.88 13.43 -6.31
N GLN A 330 30.87 14.14 -6.80
CA GLN A 330 30.63 15.54 -6.48
C GLN A 330 29.14 15.75 -6.18
N GLU A 331 28.84 16.64 -5.24
CA GLU A 331 27.47 17.13 -5.03
C GLU A 331 27.09 18.06 -6.18
N VAL A 332 26.09 17.65 -6.96
CA VAL A 332 25.52 18.41 -8.06
C VAL A 332 24.09 18.80 -7.72
N GLN A 333 23.67 19.94 -8.27
CA GLN A 333 22.29 20.39 -8.11
C GLN A 333 21.35 19.41 -8.81
N SER A 334 20.35 18.89 -8.09
CA SER A 334 19.39 17.98 -8.70
C SER A 334 18.42 18.72 -9.63
N ASP A 335 18.14 18.10 -10.77
CA ASP A 335 17.09 18.52 -11.69
C ASP A 335 15.69 18.11 -11.21
N GLU A 336 15.60 17.15 -10.27
CA GLU A 336 14.33 16.67 -9.74
C GLU A 336 13.73 17.63 -8.71
N ARG A 337 12.40 17.56 -8.54
CA ARG A 337 11.66 18.28 -7.51
C ARG A 337 11.09 17.32 -6.48
N CYS A 338 11.03 17.76 -5.24
CA CYS A 338 10.61 16.96 -4.09
C CYS A 338 9.43 17.64 -3.38
N ARG A 339 8.59 16.88 -2.72
CA ARG A 339 7.57 17.41 -1.81
C ARG A 339 7.61 16.65 -0.49
N ASP A 340 7.03 17.26 0.54
CA ASP A 340 6.71 16.53 1.74
C ASP A 340 5.39 15.81 1.57
N ASP A 341 5.33 14.57 2.03
CA ASP A 341 4.20 13.66 1.91
C ASP A 341 3.96 13.02 3.29
N ASP A 342 2.73 13.13 3.77
CA ASP A 342 2.29 12.48 5.01
C ASP A 342 1.71 11.12 4.62
N PHE A 343 2.28 10.03 5.16
CA PHE A 343 1.78 8.68 4.91
C PHE A 343 1.52 7.96 6.23
N GLU A 344 0.51 7.09 6.23
CA GLU A 344 0.15 6.29 7.40
C GLU A 344 0.91 4.96 7.37
N LEU A 345 1.65 4.63 8.44
CA LEU A 345 2.18 3.30 8.67
C LEU A 345 1.41 2.60 9.76
N THR A 346 1.11 1.33 9.52
CA THR A 346 0.58 0.43 10.53
C THR A 346 1.73 -0.31 11.20
N ALA A 347 1.93 -0.04 12.50
CA ALA A 347 2.89 -0.71 13.35
C ALA A 347 2.20 -1.80 14.16
N GLU A 348 2.67 -3.03 14.02
CA GLU A 348 2.23 -4.17 14.82
C GLU A 348 3.15 -4.32 16.03
N VAL A 349 2.60 -4.08 17.22
CA VAL A 349 3.28 -4.21 18.50
C VAL A 349 2.94 -5.58 19.07
N GLU A 350 3.94 -6.46 19.13
CA GLU A 350 3.77 -7.79 19.71
C GLU A 350 3.67 -7.74 21.23
N ALA A 351 2.91 -8.66 21.82
CA ALA A 351 2.85 -8.83 23.26
C ALA A 351 4.26 -9.14 23.84
N GLY A 352 4.61 -8.45 24.91
CA GLY A 352 5.91 -8.59 25.58
C GLY A 352 7.04 -7.73 25.00
N MET A 353 6.82 -6.99 23.91
CA MET A 353 7.80 -6.01 23.38
C MET A 353 8.28 -5.03 24.45
N ARG A 354 9.55 -4.64 24.41
CA ARG A 354 10.19 -3.80 25.44
C ARG A 354 10.30 -2.34 25.01
N ASP A 355 10.48 -1.46 25.99
CA ASP A 355 10.85 -0.08 25.70
C ASP A 355 12.18 -0.05 24.92
N GLY A 356 12.21 0.74 23.85
CA GLY A 356 13.36 0.82 22.97
C GLY A 356 13.46 -0.26 21.90
N ASP A 357 12.58 -1.27 21.86
CA ASP A 357 12.49 -2.21 20.73
C ASP A 357 12.21 -1.43 19.43
N GLU A 358 12.78 -1.90 18.31
CA GLU A 358 12.69 -1.24 17.01
C GLU A 358 11.85 -2.05 16.02
N LEU A 359 10.91 -1.38 15.34
CA LEU A 359 10.21 -1.87 14.17
C LEU A 359 10.86 -1.25 12.93
N VAL A 360 11.34 -2.09 12.01
CA VAL A 360 12.06 -1.63 10.81
C VAL A 360 11.15 -1.72 9.59
N PHE A 361 10.89 -0.57 8.97
CA PHE A 361 10.18 -0.48 7.70
C PHE A 361 11.18 -0.22 6.57
N GLU A 362 11.41 -1.24 5.76
CA GLU A 362 12.42 -1.21 4.72
C GLU A 362 12.10 -0.18 3.63
N ARG A 363 13.09 0.64 3.26
CA ARG A 363 13.00 1.60 2.15
C ARG A 363 11.90 2.65 2.29
N MET A 364 11.47 2.92 3.52
CA MET A 364 10.42 3.90 3.82
C MET A 364 10.95 5.24 4.37
N SER A 365 12.27 5.45 4.40
CA SER A 365 12.88 6.74 4.77
C SER A 365 12.64 7.84 3.72
N GLU A 366 13.23 9.01 3.92
CA GLU A 366 13.22 10.10 2.94
C GLU A 366 13.81 9.66 1.60
N GLN A 367 13.17 10.09 0.52
CA GLN A 367 13.65 9.89 -0.84
C GLN A 367 14.58 11.03 -1.25
N SER A 368 15.70 10.66 -1.87
CA SER A 368 16.65 11.60 -2.46
C SER A 368 16.99 11.17 -3.88
N PRO A 369 17.08 12.10 -4.84
CA PRO A 369 17.47 11.81 -6.21
C PRO A 369 18.78 11.01 -6.27
N GLY A 370 18.86 10.05 -7.20
CA GLY A 370 20.06 9.22 -7.39
C GLY A 370 20.32 8.15 -6.34
N SER A 371 19.58 8.13 -5.23
CA SER A 371 19.80 7.20 -4.11
C SER A 371 18.61 6.29 -3.85
N ILE A 372 18.85 5.11 -3.27
CA ILE A 372 17.78 4.22 -2.79
C ILE A 372 17.44 4.64 -1.36
N PRO A 373 16.17 4.93 -1.02
CA PRO A 373 15.78 5.40 0.32
C PRO A 373 16.27 4.48 1.44
N GLY A 374 16.67 5.03 2.57
CA GLY A 374 17.03 4.21 3.75
C GLY A 374 15.80 3.56 4.40
N ASN A 375 16.03 2.92 5.54
CA ASN A 375 14.97 2.31 6.34
C ASN A 375 14.36 3.33 7.31
N LEU A 376 13.06 3.18 7.61
CA LEU A 376 12.41 3.89 8.70
C LEU A 376 12.43 2.99 9.94
N ARG A 377 13.16 3.39 10.97
CA ARG A 377 13.28 2.71 12.25
C ARG A 377 12.31 3.35 13.24
N MET A 378 11.25 2.63 13.56
CA MET A 378 10.27 3.08 14.53
C MET A 378 10.61 2.49 15.90
N LYS A 379 11.06 3.35 16.82
CA LYS A 379 11.49 2.96 18.15
C LYS A 379 10.36 3.08 19.15
N LEU A 380 10.06 2.01 19.86
CA LEU A 380 9.03 2.01 20.90
C LEU A 380 9.47 2.86 22.09
N ARG A 381 8.51 3.63 22.60
CA ARG A 381 8.63 4.43 23.81
C ARG A 381 7.44 4.14 24.71
N SER A 382 7.71 3.55 25.88
CA SER A 382 6.69 3.33 26.89
C SER A 382 6.17 4.68 27.39
N SER A 383 4.89 4.94 27.18
CA SER A 383 4.21 6.15 27.64
C SER A 383 3.92 6.02 29.11
N THR A 384 4.47 6.90 29.95
CA THR A 384 4.22 6.90 31.41
C THR A 384 2.85 7.48 31.80
N ARG A 385 1.84 7.36 30.93
CA ARG A 385 0.50 7.94 31.13
C ARG A 385 -0.53 6.83 31.15
N GLY A 386 -1.44 6.85 32.13
CA GLY A 386 -2.54 5.88 32.26
C GLY A 386 -2.13 4.66 33.09
N ALA A 387 -2.23 3.44 32.55
CA ALA A 387 -1.97 2.19 33.27
C ALA A 387 -0.54 2.10 33.85
N ASP A 388 0.42 2.79 33.23
CA ASP A 388 1.78 2.99 33.75
C ASP A 388 1.85 3.76 35.08
N GLU A 389 0.78 4.43 35.51
CA GLU A 389 0.66 5.03 36.85
C GLU A 389 0.38 3.99 37.94
N VAL A 390 -0.29 2.89 37.57
CA VAL A 390 -0.67 1.81 38.50
C VAL A 390 0.34 0.68 38.48
N PHE A 391 0.85 0.34 37.29
CA PHE A 391 1.79 -0.74 37.07
C PHE A 391 3.10 -0.20 36.52
N ARG A 392 4.20 -0.58 37.16
CA ARG A 392 5.55 -0.32 36.69
C ARG A 392 6.18 -1.62 36.21
N ARG A 393 6.64 -1.63 34.96
CA ARG A 393 7.36 -2.77 34.40
C ARG A 393 8.83 -2.78 34.80
N GLU A 394 9.33 -3.95 35.18
CA GLU A 394 10.76 -4.24 35.34
C GLU A 394 11.08 -5.58 34.66
N GLY A 395 11.75 -5.52 33.50
CA GLY A 395 11.98 -6.72 32.69
C GLY A 395 10.67 -7.35 32.22
N ASP A 396 10.41 -8.58 32.65
CA ASP A 396 9.16 -9.31 32.36
C ASP A 396 8.20 -9.31 33.58
N ASP A 397 8.58 -8.64 34.67
CA ASP A 397 7.80 -8.54 35.90
C ASP A 397 7.06 -7.19 35.98
N LEU A 398 5.97 -7.19 36.75
CA LEU A 398 5.14 -6.01 37.01
C LEU A 398 5.17 -5.67 38.49
N HIS A 399 5.24 -4.38 38.80
CA HIS A 399 5.22 -3.85 40.16
C HIS A 399 4.04 -2.91 40.33
N THR A 400 3.30 -3.05 41.41
CA THR A 400 2.19 -2.16 41.74
C THR A 400 2.12 -1.92 43.25
N GLU A 401 1.56 -0.79 43.64
CA GLU A 401 1.32 -0.44 45.02
C GLU A 401 -0.17 -0.53 45.34
N MET A 402 -0.51 -1.32 46.37
CA MET A 402 -1.86 -1.44 46.87
C MET A 402 -1.98 -0.74 48.23
N ALA A 403 -2.74 0.35 48.26
CA ALA A 403 -3.06 1.05 49.49
C ALA A 403 -4.08 0.27 50.33
N ILE A 404 -3.73 -0.11 51.56
CA ILE A 404 -4.59 -0.80 52.51
C ILE A 404 -4.75 0.02 53.80
N SER A 405 -5.91 -0.10 54.46
CA SER A 405 -6.12 0.54 55.77
C SER A 405 -5.38 -0.20 56.88
N LEU A 406 -5.09 0.48 58.00
CA LEU A 406 -4.53 -0.16 59.20
C LEU A 406 -5.38 -1.36 59.68
N LYS A 407 -6.71 -1.25 59.62
CA LYS A 407 -7.62 -2.35 59.98
C LYS A 407 -7.42 -3.56 59.05
N ALA A 408 -7.33 -3.33 57.75
CA ALA A 408 -7.08 -4.38 56.76
C ALA A 408 -5.70 -5.02 56.95
N ALA A 409 -4.68 -4.24 57.32
CA ALA A 409 -3.35 -4.75 57.60
C ALA A 409 -3.32 -5.70 58.82
N LEU A 410 -4.09 -5.41 59.87
CA LEU A 410 -4.10 -6.23 61.11
C LEU A 410 -5.06 -7.42 61.05
N LEU A 411 -6.27 -7.25 60.51
CA LEU A 411 -7.31 -8.29 60.51
C LEU A 411 -7.30 -9.16 59.25
N GLY A 412 -6.52 -8.75 58.25
CA GLY A 412 -6.59 -9.29 56.90
C GLY A 412 -7.70 -8.65 56.07
N PHE A 413 -7.64 -8.88 54.76
CA PHE A 413 -8.57 -8.33 53.78
C PHE A 413 -8.71 -9.25 52.59
N SER A 414 -9.68 -8.93 51.74
CA SER A 414 -9.85 -9.55 50.45
C SER A 414 -10.22 -8.47 49.43
N ARG A 415 -9.42 -8.33 48.37
CA ARG A 415 -9.58 -7.30 47.34
C ARG A 415 -9.25 -7.86 45.96
N SER A 416 -9.97 -7.38 44.94
CA SER A 416 -9.58 -7.57 43.54
C SER A 416 -8.71 -6.41 43.05
N LEU A 417 -7.78 -6.72 42.16
CA LEU A 417 -6.98 -5.78 41.40
C LEU A 417 -7.29 -5.99 39.92
N GLN A 418 -7.70 -4.93 39.21
CA GLN A 418 -7.88 -5.00 37.76
C GLN A 418 -6.52 -4.96 37.06
N HIS A 419 -6.22 -5.96 36.24
CA HIS A 419 -4.98 -6.09 35.48
C HIS A 419 -5.03 -5.30 34.16
N LEU A 420 -3.93 -5.29 33.41
CA LEU A 420 -3.71 -4.58 32.15
C LEU A 420 -4.57 -5.07 30.96
N ASP A 421 -5.09 -6.29 31.05
CA ASP A 421 -6.03 -6.91 30.11
C ASP A 421 -7.48 -6.94 30.62
N ASP A 422 -7.75 -6.19 31.70
CA ASP A 422 -9.05 -6.05 32.35
C ASP A 422 -9.52 -7.28 33.16
N HIS A 423 -8.70 -8.35 33.31
CA HIS A 423 -9.03 -9.44 34.22
C HIS A 423 -8.79 -9.05 35.68
N GLU A 424 -9.49 -9.71 36.62
CA GLU A 424 -9.34 -9.45 38.06
C GLU A 424 -8.39 -10.44 38.74
N VAL A 425 -7.34 -9.93 39.36
CA VAL A 425 -6.47 -10.70 40.25
C VAL A 425 -7.01 -10.60 41.67
N TYR A 426 -7.41 -11.74 42.24
CA TYR A 426 -7.99 -11.80 43.58
C TYR A 426 -6.91 -12.02 44.65
N ILE A 427 -6.80 -11.08 45.59
CA ILE A 427 -5.84 -11.15 46.69
C ILE A 427 -6.62 -11.39 48.00
N ASP A 428 -6.45 -12.57 48.58
CA ASP A 428 -7.02 -12.95 49.86
C ASP A 428 -5.93 -13.09 50.93
N ARG A 429 -6.05 -12.27 51.98
CA ARG A 429 -5.16 -12.26 53.14
C ARG A 429 -5.93 -12.32 54.46
N ARG A 430 -7.17 -12.81 54.46
CA ARG A 430 -7.98 -12.96 55.67
C ARG A 430 -7.24 -13.81 56.72
N GLY A 431 -7.24 -13.34 57.97
CA GLY A 431 -6.57 -14.04 59.08
C GLY A 431 -5.04 -13.92 59.09
N MET A 432 -4.46 -13.08 58.23
CA MET A 432 -3.02 -12.82 58.19
C MET A 432 -2.72 -11.34 58.42
N VAL A 433 -1.69 -11.05 59.22
CA VAL A 433 -1.16 -9.69 59.35
C VAL A 433 -0.33 -9.35 58.11
N THR A 434 -0.53 -8.15 57.56
CA THR A 434 0.22 -7.60 56.44
C THR A 434 1.12 -6.47 56.92
N GLN A 435 2.43 -6.63 56.78
CA GLN A 435 3.40 -5.63 57.21
C GLN A 435 3.43 -4.43 56.24
N PRO A 436 3.70 -3.21 56.72
CA PRO A 436 3.95 -2.07 55.84
C PRO A 436 5.09 -2.38 54.86
N MET A 437 4.92 -2.01 53.58
CA MET A 437 5.89 -2.26 52.50
C MET A 437 6.16 -3.74 52.21
N GLN A 438 5.37 -4.66 52.80
CA GLN A 438 5.42 -6.06 52.44
C GLN A 438 5.02 -6.23 50.98
N THR A 439 5.79 -7.03 50.24
CA THR A 439 5.49 -7.40 48.85
C THR A 439 5.07 -8.85 48.80
N ILE A 440 3.99 -9.13 48.07
CA ILE A 440 3.62 -10.49 47.67
C ILE A 440 3.93 -10.70 46.19
N HIS A 441 4.15 -11.96 45.83
CA HIS A 441 4.48 -12.37 44.47
C HIS A 441 3.37 -13.25 43.93
N ILE A 442 2.81 -12.87 42.78
CA ILE A 442 1.77 -13.63 42.09
C ILE A 442 2.36 -14.09 40.76
N ALA A 443 2.77 -15.35 40.72
CA ALA A 443 3.38 -15.95 39.54
C ALA A 443 2.36 -16.08 38.39
N GLY A 444 2.78 -15.77 37.16
CA GLY A 444 1.91 -15.81 35.98
C GLY A 444 1.15 -14.51 35.72
N GLU A 445 1.26 -13.52 36.59
CA GLU A 445 0.59 -12.23 36.47
C GLU A 445 1.53 -11.09 36.05
N GLY A 446 2.76 -11.37 35.62
CA GLY A 446 3.67 -10.37 35.04
C GLY A 446 3.46 -10.14 33.54
N MET A 447 4.42 -9.50 32.87
CA MET A 447 4.39 -9.29 31.43
C MET A 447 4.56 -10.60 30.65
N PRO A 448 3.99 -10.72 29.45
CA PRO A 448 4.25 -11.85 28.55
C PRO A 448 5.72 -11.90 28.13
N VAL A 449 6.32 -13.09 28.20
CA VAL A 449 7.70 -13.34 27.75
C VAL A 449 7.69 -13.64 26.26
N ARG A 450 8.47 -12.86 25.49
CA ARG A 450 8.55 -13.00 24.04
C ARG A 450 9.01 -14.39 23.62
N ASN A 451 8.52 -14.86 22.47
CA ASN A 451 8.98 -16.08 21.78
C ASN A 451 8.97 -17.35 22.65
N THR A 452 8.05 -17.44 23.60
CA THR A 452 7.89 -18.63 24.43
C THR A 452 6.60 -19.37 24.03
N SER A 453 6.73 -20.65 23.67
CA SER A 453 5.60 -21.53 23.39
C SER A 453 5.66 -22.72 24.35
N PRO A 454 4.71 -22.88 25.29
CA PRO A 454 3.50 -22.07 25.52
C PRO A 454 3.80 -20.65 26.04
N SER A 455 2.86 -19.72 25.81
CA SER A 455 2.96 -18.35 26.34
C SER A 455 3.14 -18.40 27.85
N ARG A 456 4.17 -17.71 28.36
CA ARG A 456 4.45 -17.57 29.79
C ARG A 456 4.46 -16.10 30.14
N ASN A 457 3.95 -15.81 31.32
CA ASN A 457 3.98 -14.48 31.90
C ASN A 457 5.00 -14.45 33.04
N GLY A 458 5.56 -13.28 33.32
CA GLY A 458 6.40 -13.05 34.50
C GLY A 458 5.59 -13.03 35.80
N THR A 459 6.10 -12.30 36.79
CA THR A 459 5.50 -12.21 38.12
C THR A 459 4.94 -10.82 38.40
N LEU A 460 3.79 -10.75 39.07
CA LEU A 460 3.27 -9.50 39.63
C LEU A 460 3.73 -9.36 41.09
N HIS A 461 4.37 -8.24 41.37
CA HIS A 461 4.83 -7.80 42.68
C HIS A 461 3.88 -6.75 43.22
N VAL A 462 3.09 -7.11 44.23
CA VAL A 462 2.14 -6.20 44.87
C VAL A 462 2.71 -5.75 46.19
N ARG A 463 3.12 -4.48 46.28
CA ARG A 463 3.65 -3.85 47.51
C ARG A 463 2.50 -3.20 48.28
N PHE A 464 2.36 -3.53 49.55
CA PHE A 464 1.30 -2.96 50.39
C PHE A 464 1.73 -1.67 51.08
N VAL A 465 0.99 -0.59 50.82
CA VAL A 465 1.17 0.70 51.49
C VAL A 465 0.06 0.86 52.53
N VAL A 466 0.44 0.83 53.82
CA VAL A 466 -0.53 0.98 54.91
C VAL A 466 -0.84 2.47 55.10
N GLN A 467 -2.10 2.84 54.87
CA GLN A 467 -2.60 4.17 55.12
C GLN A 467 -3.03 4.30 56.59
N LEU A 468 -2.32 5.15 57.31
CA LEU A 468 -2.70 5.58 58.65
C LEU A 468 -3.77 6.66 58.57
N PRO A 469 -4.75 6.68 59.50
CA PRO A 469 -5.69 7.78 59.58
C PRO A 469 -4.97 9.09 59.92
N ALA A 470 -5.45 10.21 59.39
CA ALA A 470 -4.83 11.53 59.59
C ALA A 470 -4.87 12.00 61.05
N GLU A 471 -5.91 11.58 61.79
CA GLU A 471 -6.08 11.88 63.20
C GLU A 471 -6.50 10.61 63.97
N PRO A 472 -6.07 10.46 65.24
CA PRO A 472 -6.51 9.37 66.09
C PRO A 472 -8.01 9.53 66.41
N SER A 473 -8.78 8.46 66.20
CA SER A 473 -10.20 8.44 66.56
C SER A 473 -10.41 8.61 68.08
N GLU A 474 -11.61 9.02 68.52
CA GLU A 474 -11.98 9.04 69.95
C GLU A 474 -11.76 7.69 70.68
N GLN A 475 -11.67 6.60 69.91
CA GLN A 475 -11.40 5.25 70.40
C GLN A 475 -9.90 4.94 70.55
N ALA A 476 -9.01 5.92 70.41
CA ALA A 476 -7.55 5.73 70.51
C ALA A 476 -7.14 5.05 71.83
N LEU A 477 -7.81 5.37 72.95
CA LEU A 477 -7.57 4.73 74.24
C LEU A 477 -7.95 3.23 74.25
N ALA A 478 -8.97 2.84 73.48
CA ALA A 478 -9.38 1.45 73.34
C ALA A 478 -8.40 0.66 72.44
N LEU A 479 -7.90 1.31 71.37
CA LEU A 479 -6.85 0.76 70.52
C LEU A 479 -5.54 0.54 71.30
N ALA A 480 -5.15 1.48 72.16
CA ALA A 480 -3.96 1.36 73.01
C ALA A 480 -4.01 0.17 73.99
N ARG A 481 -5.21 -0.31 74.36
CA ARG A 481 -5.36 -1.50 75.21
C ARG A 481 -5.39 -2.82 74.42
N ALA A 482 -5.74 -2.75 73.15
CA ALA A 482 -5.97 -3.92 72.30
C ALA A 482 -4.76 -4.27 71.43
N LEU A 483 -3.90 -3.30 71.11
CA LEU A 483 -2.68 -3.48 70.36
C LEU A 483 -1.52 -3.80 71.31
N PRO A 484 -0.66 -4.78 70.97
CA PRO A 484 0.57 -5.04 71.74
C PRO A 484 1.55 -3.87 71.61
N ASP A 485 2.42 -3.70 72.61
CA ASP A 485 3.49 -2.68 72.61
C ASP A 485 4.67 -3.06 71.70
N ASP A 486 4.74 -4.32 71.25
CA ASP A 486 5.83 -4.94 70.48
C ASP A 486 5.63 -4.88 68.96
#